data_AF-A0A358NI22-F1
#
_entry.id   AF-A0A358NI22-F1
#
_cell.length_a   1.000
_cell.length_b   1.000
_cell.length_c   1.000
_cell.angle_alpha   90.00
_cell.angle_beta   90.00
_cell.angle_gamma   90.00
#
_symmetry.space_group_name_H-M   'P 1'
#
loop_
_entity.id
_entity.type
_entity.pdbx_description
1 polymer ?
#
loop_
_entity_poly.entity_id
_entity_poly.type
_entity_poly.pdbx_seq_one_letter_code
_entity_poly.pdbx_strand_id
1 'polypeptide(L)'
;VLITKATHSLGWRHGHAAIVTDAENSETLEAIILGSNTMLQNINKWRVYPSFIMLKLKDTSPEKLDEVAQFAKNNLNDIPYGLTVGLTSKKNPAPENIKSTQCSHLAWYPFMQFGYDTDSDGSWLVTPKDIANSDLFEVVQIYGVNPEEIWP
;
A
#
# COMPACT_ATOMS: atom_id res chain seq x y z
N VAL A 1 -2.09 -6.86 0.48
CA VAL A 1 -1.28 -5.67 0.86
C VAL A 1 -0.26 -6.07 1.92
N LEU A 2 0.94 -5.51 1.87
CA LEU A 2 1.99 -5.70 2.85
C LEU A 2 2.29 -4.38 3.54
N ILE A 3 2.45 -4.42 4.86
CA ILE A 3 2.70 -3.23 5.68
C ILE A 3 3.82 -3.53 6.67
N THR A 4 4.71 -2.57 6.91
CA THR A 4 5.72 -2.65 7.96
C THR A 4 5.77 -1.36 8.77
N LYS A 5 5.97 -1.51 10.09
CA LYS A 5 6.22 -0.40 11.04
C LYS A 5 7.69 0.02 11.04
N ALA A 6 8.57 -0.74 10.39
CA ALA A 6 10.02 -0.63 10.60
C ALA A 6 10.66 0.58 9.90
N THR A 7 9.95 1.25 9.01
CA THR A 7 10.48 2.39 8.25
C THR A 7 10.33 3.69 9.04
N HIS A 8 11.41 4.46 9.11
CA HIS A 8 11.43 5.77 9.74
C HIS A 8 12.36 6.72 8.98
N SER A 9 11.99 8.00 8.96
CA SER A 9 12.80 9.07 8.38
C SER A 9 12.76 10.27 9.32
N LEU A 10 13.88 10.97 9.50
CA LEU A 10 13.96 12.20 10.31
C LEU A 10 13.34 12.08 11.72
N GLY A 11 13.47 10.90 12.35
CA GLY A 11 12.94 10.63 13.70
C GLY A 11 11.46 10.24 13.76
N TRP A 12 10.73 10.23 12.64
CA TRP A 12 9.34 9.80 12.57
C TRP A 12 9.22 8.40 11.96
N ARG A 13 8.55 7.50 12.69
CA ARG A 13 8.22 6.14 12.23
C ARG A 13 6.88 6.14 11.52
N HIS A 14 6.93 6.35 10.21
CA HIS A 14 5.75 6.39 9.34
C HIS A 14 5.40 5.04 8.71
N GLY A 15 6.33 4.05 8.73
CA GLY A 15 6.12 2.76 8.09
C GLY A 15 6.25 2.74 6.58
N HIS A 16 5.93 1.60 5.98
CA HIS A 16 5.94 1.39 4.54
C HIS A 16 4.84 0.42 4.13
N ALA A 17 4.29 0.61 2.93
CA ALA A 17 3.21 -0.19 2.38
C ALA A 17 3.49 -0.61 0.93
N ALA A 18 2.99 -1.79 0.55
CA ALA A 18 3.07 -2.33 -0.79
C ALA A 18 1.81 -3.10 -1.16
N ILE A 19 1.53 -3.19 -2.46
CA ILE A 19 0.51 -4.09 -2.99
C ILE A 19 1.19 -5.30 -3.65
N VAL A 20 0.69 -6.50 -3.34
CA VAL A 20 1.08 -7.72 -4.05
C VAL A 20 0.36 -7.70 -5.39
N THR A 21 1.12 -7.78 -6.48
CA THR A 21 0.60 -7.65 -7.84
C THR A 21 0.59 -8.95 -8.62
N ASP A 22 1.40 -9.92 -8.17
CA ASP A 22 1.43 -11.28 -8.71
C ASP A 22 2.02 -12.22 -7.66
N ALA A 23 1.17 -13.04 -7.03
CA ALA A 23 1.59 -13.94 -5.97
C ALA A 23 2.44 -15.12 -6.51
N GLU A 24 2.14 -15.62 -7.71
CA GLU A 24 2.85 -16.74 -8.34
C GLU A 24 4.29 -16.34 -8.68
N ASN A 25 4.48 -15.12 -9.17
CA ASN A 25 5.80 -14.57 -9.50
C ASN A 25 6.46 -13.81 -8.33
N SER A 26 5.89 -13.90 -7.11
CA SER A 26 6.46 -13.27 -5.91
C SER A 26 6.67 -11.76 -6.08
N GLU A 27 5.72 -11.08 -6.70
CA GLU A 27 5.84 -9.69 -7.16
C GLU A 27 4.99 -8.72 -6.34
N THR A 28 5.59 -7.58 -6.03
CA THR A 28 4.95 -6.45 -5.37
C THR A 28 5.22 -5.17 -6.15
N LEU A 29 4.28 -4.24 -6.18
CA LEU A 29 4.50 -2.89 -6.67
C LEU A 29 4.70 -1.92 -5.50
N GLU A 30 5.77 -1.11 -5.57
CA GLU A 30 6.19 -0.29 -4.43
C GLU A 30 6.77 1.07 -4.82
N ALA A 31 6.48 2.08 -3.99
CA ALA A 31 7.18 3.37 -3.94
C ALA A 31 8.18 3.34 -2.77
N ILE A 32 9.47 3.10 -3.04
CA ILE A 32 10.46 2.76 -1.98
C ILE A 32 11.19 3.99 -1.44
N ILE A 33 11.72 4.84 -2.32
CA ILE A 33 12.58 5.94 -1.92
C ILE A 33 12.31 7.20 -2.73
N LEU A 34 12.46 8.35 -2.08
CA LEU A 34 12.39 9.66 -2.71
C LEU A 34 13.37 9.75 -3.88
N GLY A 35 12.91 10.30 -5.01
CA GLY A 35 13.74 10.48 -6.22
C GLY A 35 13.78 9.24 -7.12
N SER A 36 13.07 8.17 -6.76
CA SER A 36 12.82 7.03 -7.65
C SER A 36 11.36 6.98 -8.10
N ASN A 37 11.11 6.31 -9.21
CA ASN A 37 9.76 5.94 -9.59
C ASN A 37 9.36 4.65 -8.86
N THR A 38 8.06 4.42 -8.73
CA THR A 38 7.50 3.14 -8.32
C THR A 38 7.97 2.03 -9.22
N MET A 39 8.22 0.86 -8.64
CA MET A 39 8.73 -0.28 -9.39
C MET A 39 8.23 -1.60 -8.83
N LEU A 40 8.22 -2.60 -9.71
CA LEU A 40 8.03 -4.00 -9.35
C LEU A 40 9.23 -4.49 -8.55
N GLN A 41 8.95 -5.30 -7.54
CA GLN A 41 9.89 -5.78 -6.55
C GLN A 41 9.60 -7.24 -6.23
N ASN A 42 10.62 -7.94 -5.75
CA ASN A 42 10.41 -9.29 -5.24
C ASN A 42 9.97 -9.25 -3.78
N ILE A 43 8.88 -9.96 -3.45
CA ILE A 43 8.30 -10.03 -2.12
C ILE A 43 9.29 -10.54 -1.06
N ASN A 44 10.32 -11.31 -1.44
CA ASN A 44 11.31 -11.83 -0.50
C ASN A 44 12.06 -10.73 0.27
N LYS A 45 12.12 -9.50 -0.25
CA LYS A 45 12.68 -8.38 0.51
C LYS A 45 11.92 -8.10 1.81
N TRP A 46 10.64 -8.45 1.87
CA TRP A 46 9.84 -8.26 3.08
C TRP A 46 10.27 -9.17 4.24
N ARG A 47 11.00 -10.25 3.94
CA ARG A 47 11.52 -11.19 4.94
C ARG A 47 12.61 -10.60 5.82
N VAL A 48 13.22 -9.47 5.42
CA VAL A 48 14.26 -8.80 6.23
C VAL A 48 13.70 -7.70 7.12
N TYR A 49 12.43 -7.31 6.97
CA TYR A 49 11.82 -6.37 7.89
C TYR A 49 11.65 -7.01 9.27
N PRO A 50 11.97 -6.29 10.37
CA PRO A 50 11.78 -6.79 11.72
C PRO A 50 10.31 -6.98 12.10
N SER A 51 9.39 -6.40 11.32
CA SER A 51 7.95 -6.59 11.45
C SER A 51 7.26 -6.51 10.09
N PHE A 52 6.22 -7.31 9.85
CA PHE A 52 5.30 -7.09 8.74
C PHE A 52 3.88 -7.54 9.09
N ILE A 53 2.91 -6.97 8.37
CA ILE A 53 1.50 -7.29 8.40
C ILE A 53 1.08 -7.58 6.96
N MET A 54 0.49 -8.74 6.72
CA MET A 54 -0.07 -9.14 5.45
C MET A 54 -1.59 -9.09 5.54
N LEU A 55 -2.19 -8.31 4.65
CA LEU A 55 -3.62 -8.02 4.62
C LEU A 55 -4.24 -8.48 3.30
N LYS A 56 -5.47 -8.95 3.37
CA LYS A 56 -6.29 -9.33 2.21
C LYS A 56 -7.69 -8.75 2.36
N LEU A 57 -8.29 -8.32 1.25
CA LEU A 57 -9.65 -7.75 1.28
C LEU A 57 -10.65 -8.86 1.64
N LYS A 58 -11.53 -8.59 2.61
CA LYS A 58 -12.57 -9.52 3.06
C LYS A 58 -13.58 -9.78 1.94
N ASP A 59 -14.19 -10.97 1.98
CA ASP A 59 -15.36 -11.34 1.17
C ASP A 59 -15.25 -11.02 -0.33
N THR A 60 -14.01 -11.03 -0.85
CA THR A 60 -13.70 -10.64 -2.23
C THR A 60 -13.15 -11.83 -2.99
N SER A 61 -13.65 -12.04 -4.21
CA SER A 61 -13.23 -13.17 -5.03
C SER A 61 -11.78 -12.99 -5.52
N PRO A 62 -11.05 -14.10 -5.76
CA PRO A 62 -9.72 -14.05 -6.37
C PRO A 62 -9.68 -13.23 -7.66
N GLU A 63 -10.69 -13.36 -8.52
CA GLU A 63 -10.73 -12.64 -9.80
C GLU A 63 -10.80 -11.12 -9.60
N LYS A 64 -11.58 -10.66 -8.60
CA LYS A 64 -11.64 -9.23 -8.26
C LYS A 64 -10.32 -8.73 -7.67
N LEU A 65 -9.64 -9.54 -6.85
CA LEU A 65 -8.32 -9.20 -6.33
C LEU A 65 -7.29 -9.09 -7.46
N ASP A 66 -7.36 -9.98 -8.45
CA ASP A 66 -6.51 -9.94 -9.64
C ASP A 66 -6.78 -8.70 -10.48
N GLU A 67 -8.04 -8.28 -10.65
CA GLU A 67 -8.38 -7.02 -11.31
C GLU A 67 -7.75 -5.80 -10.60
N VAL A 68 -7.83 -5.76 -9.27
CA VAL A 68 -7.20 -4.70 -8.45
C VAL A 68 -5.68 -4.70 -8.63
N ALA A 69 -5.06 -5.88 -8.60
CA ALA A 69 -3.62 -6.05 -8.80
C ALA A 69 -3.16 -5.60 -10.20
N GLN A 70 -3.87 -6.02 -11.25
CA GLN A 70 -3.57 -5.63 -12.63
C GLN A 70 -3.78 -4.12 -12.84
N PHE A 71 -4.83 -3.55 -12.25
CA PHE A 71 -5.04 -2.12 -12.26
C PHE A 71 -3.84 -1.38 -11.66
N ALA A 72 -3.33 -1.84 -10.51
CA ALA A 72 -2.16 -1.26 -9.88
C ALA A 72 -0.93 -1.31 -10.80
N LYS A 73 -0.62 -2.48 -11.39
CA LYS A 73 0.52 -2.63 -12.32
C LYS A 73 0.42 -1.66 -13.50
N ASN A 74 -0.77 -1.54 -14.09
CA ASN A 74 -0.96 -0.80 -15.33
C ASN A 74 -0.98 0.73 -15.14
N ASN A 75 -1.40 1.21 -13.97
CA ASN A 75 -1.61 2.64 -13.73
C ASN A 75 -0.61 3.27 -12.75
N LEU A 76 0.04 2.46 -11.91
CA LEU A 76 0.88 2.94 -10.83
C LEU A 76 2.33 2.46 -10.92
N ASN A 77 2.72 1.73 -11.96
CA ASN A 77 4.11 1.43 -12.24
C ASN A 77 4.78 2.63 -12.94
N ASP A 78 6.07 2.83 -12.69
CA ASP A 78 6.85 3.96 -13.22
C ASP A 78 6.31 5.37 -12.91
N ILE A 79 5.58 5.53 -11.79
CA ILE A 79 5.10 6.82 -11.28
C ILE A 79 6.12 7.44 -10.32
N PRO A 80 6.46 8.73 -10.45
CA PRO A 80 7.39 9.41 -9.53
C PRO A 80 6.95 9.36 -8.06
N TYR A 81 7.92 9.16 -7.16
CA TYR A 81 7.67 9.28 -5.73
C TYR A 81 7.30 10.73 -5.34
N GLY A 82 6.21 10.92 -4.59
CA GLY A 82 5.74 12.23 -4.13
C GLY A 82 5.19 12.19 -2.69
N LEU A 83 5.83 12.94 -1.78
CA LEU A 83 5.44 13.01 -0.37
C LEU A 83 4.13 13.77 -0.11
N THR A 84 3.73 14.66 -1.01
CA THR A 84 2.62 15.62 -0.79
C THR A 84 1.33 15.25 -1.53
N VAL A 85 1.20 13.99 -1.96
CA VAL A 85 -0.02 13.49 -2.63
C VAL A 85 -1.19 13.62 -1.67
N GLY A 86 -2.27 14.28 -2.12
CA GLY A 86 -3.43 14.62 -1.29
C GLY A 86 -3.39 16.04 -0.69
N LEU A 87 -2.21 16.65 -0.53
CA LEU A 87 -2.07 18.02 -0.02
C LEU A 87 -2.08 19.05 -1.15
N THR A 88 -1.21 18.86 -2.14
CA THR A 88 -1.05 19.76 -3.30
C THR A 88 -1.78 19.26 -4.55
N SER A 89 -2.29 18.04 -4.49
CA SER A 89 -3.06 17.37 -5.55
C SER A 89 -4.21 16.59 -4.94
N LYS A 90 -5.24 16.27 -5.72
CA LYS A 90 -6.31 15.37 -5.26
C LYS A 90 -5.71 14.01 -4.90
N LYS A 91 -6.14 13.44 -3.78
CA LYS A 91 -5.79 12.08 -3.35
C LYS A 91 -6.44 10.99 -4.23
N ASN A 92 -7.59 11.28 -4.84
CA ASN A 92 -8.25 10.36 -5.78
C ASN A 92 -8.49 11.03 -7.15
N PRO A 93 -7.43 11.31 -7.94
CA PRO A 93 -7.60 11.79 -9.31
C PRO A 93 -8.03 10.62 -10.22
N ALA A 94 -8.47 10.90 -11.44
CA ALA A 94 -8.56 9.87 -12.46
C ALA A 94 -7.16 9.27 -12.74
N PRO A 95 -7.03 7.99 -13.12
CA PRO A 95 -5.74 7.29 -13.18
C PRO A 95 -4.69 7.98 -14.05
N GLU A 96 -5.09 8.49 -15.22
CA GLU A 96 -4.24 9.23 -16.16
C GLU A 96 -3.71 10.57 -15.62
N ASN A 97 -4.29 11.05 -14.53
CA ASN A 97 -3.93 12.31 -13.88
C ASN A 97 -3.00 12.12 -12.68
N ILE A 98 -2.59 10.90 -12.35
CA ILE A 98 -1.59 10.65 -11.32
C ILE A 98 -0.24 11.16 -11.79
N LYS A 99 0.32 12.14 -11.06
CA LYS A 99 1.64 12.74 -11.35
C LYS A 99 2.72 12.24 -10.40
N SER A 100 2.33 11.80 -9.22
CA SER A 100 3.21 11.22 -8.22
C SER A 100 2.41 10.36 -7.24
N THR A 101 3.11 9.49 -6.51
CA THR A 101 2.52 8.61 -5.50
C THR A 101 3.49 8.38 -4.34
N GLN A 102 2.98 7.91 -3.21
CA GLN A 102 3.80 7.42 -2.09
C GLN A 102 3.34 6.01 -1.70
N CYS A 103 4.12 5.30 -0.90
CA CYS A 103 3.90 3.88 -0.59
C CYS A 103 2.45 3.52 -0.19
N SER A 104 1.84 4.29 0.69
CA SER A 104 0.46 4.07 1.18
C SER A 104 -0.58 4.44 0.13
N HIS A 105 -0.43 5.60 -0.52
CA HIS A 105 -1.31 6.00 -1.63
C HIS A 105 -1.29 4.95 -2.75
N LEU A 106 -0.11 4.41 -3.10
CA LEU A 106 0.04 3.33 -4.06
C LEU A 106 -0.69 2.05 -3.62
N ALA A 107 -0.61 1.69 -2.34
CA ALA A 107 -1.26 0.51 -1.82
C ALA A 107 -2.79 0.68 -1.71
N TRP A 108 -3.28 1.89 -1.45
CA TRP A 108 -4.71 2.21 -1.28
C TRP A 108 -5.44 2.50 -2.60
N TYR A 109 -4.82 3.27 -3.50
CA TYR A 109 -5.49 3.81 -4.69
C TYR A 109 -6.15 2.74 -5.58
N PRO A 110 -5.54 1.57 -5.85
CA PRO A 110 -6.19 0.49 -6.59
C PRO A 110 -7.50 0.04 -5.95
N PHE A 111 -7.54 -0.14 -4.63
CA PHE A 111 -8.77 -0.52 -3.93
C PHE A 111 -9.85 0.57 -4.06
N MET A 112 -9.45 1.83 -3.93
CA MET A 112 -10.37 2.97 -4.07
C MET A 112 -11.02 3.02 -5.45
N GLN A 113 -10.30 2.69 -6.53
CA GLN A 113 -10.87 2.66 -7.88
C GLN A 113 -11.95 1.57 -8.06
N PHE A 114 -11.93 0.55 -7.21
CA PHE A 114 -12.94 -0.51 -7.19
C PHE A 114 -13.99 -0.31 -6.08
N GLY A 115 -14.01 0.87 -5.45
CA GLY A 115 -15.01 1.25 -4.44
C GLY A 115 -14.68 0.82 -3.01
N TYR A 116 -13.46 0.35 -2.75
CA TYR A 116 -13.00 -0.06 -1.43
C TYR A 116 -12.09 1.01 -0.83
N ASP A 117 -12.69 1.93 -0.07
CA ASP A 117 -11.92 2.95 0.65
C ASP A 117 -11.24 2.33 1.88
N THR A 118 -9.99 1.90 1.68
CA THR A 118 -9.18 1.24 2.72
C THR A 118 -8.42 2.22 3.60
N ASP A 119 -8.70 3.52 3.49
CA ASP A 119 -8.13 4.55 4.33
C ASP A 119 -9.10 4.89 5.47
N SER A 120 -8.85 4.35 6.66
CA SER A 120 -9.83 4.34 7.76
C SER A 120 -10.20 5.72 8.30
N ASP A 121 -9.32 6.71 8.19
CA ASP A 121 -9.58 8.07 8.73
C ASP A 121 -10.17 9.04 7.68
N GLY A 122 -10.20 8.63 6.41
CA GLY A 122 -10.72 9.41 5.29
C GLY A 122 -10.01 10.75 5.07
N SER A 123 -8.83 10.93 5.66
CA SER A 123 -8.11 12.19 5.62
C SER A 123 -7.52 12.45 4.24
N TRP A 124 -6.87 13.61 4.09
CA TRP A 124 -6.20 13.96 2.84
C TRP A 124 -4.99 13.05 2.55
N LEU A 125 -4.40 12.43 3.59
CA LEU A 125 -3.18 11.63 3.49
C LEU A 125 -3.48 10.18 3.82
N VAL A 126 -3.18 9.26 2.90
CA VAL A 126 -3.20 7.84 3.22
C VAL A 126 -1.93 7.47 3.98
N THR A 127 -2.06 6.76 5.10
CA THR A 127 -0.90 6.24 5.85
C THR A 127 -0.92 4.71 5.96
N PRO A 128 0.23 4.05 6.22
CA PRO A 128 0.24 2.61 6.46
C PRO A 128 -0.56 2.22 7.71
N LYS A 129 -0.70 3.13 8.68
CA LYS A 129 -1.53 2.93 9.87
C LYS A 129 -3.00 2.80 9.50
N ASP A 130 -3.51 3.70 8.67
CA ASP A 130 -4.92 3.73 8.30
C ASP A 130 -5.30 2.51 7.45
N ILE A 131 -4.41 2.11 6.54
CA ILE A 131 -4.57 0.86 5.78
C ILE A 131 -4.56 -0.36 6.72
N ALA A 132 -3.64 -0.39 7.70
CA ALA A 132 -3.54 -1.50 8.66
C ALA A 132 -4.79 -1.66 9.52
N ASN A 133 -5.44 -0.55 9.87
CA ASN A 133 -6.61 -0.52 10.74
C ASN A 133 -7.94 -0.49 9.97
N SER A 134 -7.93 -0.65 8.64
CA SER A 134 -9.16 -0.69 7.84
C SER A 134 -9.97 -1.96 8.10
N ASP A 135 -11.25 -1.78 8.43
CA ASP A 135 -12.19 -2.88 8.63
C ASP A 135 -12.47 -3.70 7.35
N LEU A 136 -12.07 -3.21 6.18
CA LEU A 136 -12.22 -3.93 4.91
C LEU A 136 -11.21 -5.07 4.76
N PHE A 137 -10.10 -5.03 5.49
CA PHE A 137 -9.06 -6.03 5.42
C PHE A 137 -9.19 -7.08 6.53
N GLU A 138 -8.87 -8.33 6.19
CA GLU A 138 -8.53 -9.39 7.13
C GLU A 138 -7.00 -9.52 7.22
N VAL A 139 -6.53 -9.86 8.42
CA VAL A 139 -5.13 -10.18 8.67
C VAL A 139 -4.86 -11.62 8.24
N VAL A 140 -4.00 -11.79 7.23
CA VAL A 140 -3.57 -13.10 6.75
C VAL A 140 -2.39 -13.62 7.56
N GLN A 141 -1.41 -12.75 7.81
CA GLN A 141 -0.20 -13.09 8.54
C GLN A 141 0.38 -11.85 9.20
N ILE A 142 1.01 -12.06 10.36
CA ILE A 142 1.81 -11.04 11.03
C ILE A 142 3.16 -11.62 11.46
N TYR A 143 4.15 -10.74 11.57
CA TYR A 143 5.44 -11.02 12.18
C TYR A 143 5.92 -9.78 12.93
N GLY A 144 6.45 -9.96 14.15
CA GLY A 144 7.02 -8.86 14.94
C GLY A 144 6.03 -7.76 15.37
N VAL A 145 4.72 -8.06 15.41
CA VAL A 145 3.67 -7.15 15.90
C VAL A 145 2.73 -7.88 16.86
N ASN A 146 2.07 -7.14 17.76
CA ASN A 146 1.03 -7.67 18.63
C ASN A 146 -0.26 -7.92 17.80
N PRO A 147 -0.81 -9.15 17.73
CA PRO A 147 -2.06 -9.41 17.00
C PRO A 147 -3.27 -8.64 17.55
N GLU A 148 -3.31 -8.35 18.85
CA GLU A 148 -4.41 -7.59 19.46
C GLU A 148 -4.32 -6.09 19.15
N GLU A 149 -3.13 -5.63 18.75
CA GLU A 149 -2.82 -4.21 18.53
C GLU A 149 -1.80 -4.08 17.40
N ILE A 150 -2.25 -4.40 16.18
CA ILE A 150 -1.36 -4.43 15.00
C ILE A 150 -0.77 -3.04 14.72
N TRP A 151 -1.54 -1.96 14.94
CA TRP A 151 -1.04 -0.58 14.86
C TRP A 151 -1.83 0.40 15.77
N PRO A 152 -1.23 0.89 16.89
CA PRO A 152 -1.86 1.85 17.80
C PRO A 152 -2.00 3.26 17.21
#